data_AF-A0A6C0BB42-F1
#
_entry.id   AF-A0A6C0BB42-F1
#
_cell.length_a   1.000
_cell.length_b   1.000
_cell.length_c   1.000
_cell.angle_alpha   90.00
_cell.angle_beta   90.00
_cell.angle_gamma   90.00
#
_symmetry.space_group_name_H-M   'P 1'
#
loop_
_entity.id
_entity.type
_entity.pdbx_description
1 polymer ?
#
loop_
_entity_poly.entity_id
_entity_poly.type
_entity_poly.pdbx_seq_one_letter_code
_entity_poly.pdbx_strand_id
1 'polypeptide(L)'
;MKGYYLSFTTLFLLFPIIIYINNPKKTVSETILAFLLFANISFSFFFWLYPTQNSIIHLYDGVLAKISYIVFFIYILFIKEIKYKFKLLFLMIFLFSAGMFYYSNHYSKESWCSKQHLVCHSLFHLLISIGSAIAFL
;
A
#
# COMPACT_ATOMS: atom_id res chain seq x y z
N MET A 1 -11.95 16.02 -12.32
CA MET A 1 -12.25 14.60 -12.02
C MET A 1 -11.03 13.70 -12.25
N LYS A 2 -9.86 13.98 -11.65
CA LYS A 2 -8.63 13.18 -11.85
C LYS A 2 -8.37 12.15 -10.72
N GLY A 3 -9.20 12.13 -9.67
CA GLY A 3 -9.06 11.21 -8.53
C GLY A 3 -9.35 9.74 -8.84
N TYR A 4 -10.26 9.47 -9.79
CA TYR A 4 -10.69 8.11 -10.14
C TYR A 4 -9.55 7.20 -10.61
N TYR A 5 -8.47 7.77 -11.15
CA TYR A 5 -7.27 6.99 -11.49
C TYR A 5 -6.68 6.31 -10.25
N LEU A 6 -6.72 6.98 -9.09
CA LEU A 6 -6.20 6.42 -7.87
C LEU A 6 -7.11 5.34 -7.30
N SER A 7 -8.43 5.47 -7.41
CA SER A 7 -9.36 4.37 -7.10
C SER A 7 -9.03 3.11 -7.88
N PHE A 8 -8.70 3.25 -9.17
CA PHE A 8 -8.29 2.11 -9.99
C PHE A 8 -6.95 1.52 -9.53
N THR A 9 -5.94 2.35 -9.26
CA THR A 9 -4.64 1.84 -8.80
C THR A 9 -4.69 1.25 -7.38
N THR A 10 -5.64 1.64 -6.53
CA THR A 10 -5.91 0.98 -5.24
C THR A 10 -6.25 -0.49 -5.45
N LEU A 11 -6.88 -0.86 -6.57
CA LEU A 11 -7.19 -2.26 -6.88
C LEU A 11 -5.94 -3.12 -7.10
N PHE A 12 -4.76 -2.52 -7.35
CA PHE A 12 -3.50 -3.29 -7.38
C PHE A 12 -3.26 -4.02 -6.06
N LEU A 13 -3.74 -3.49 -4.93
CA LEU A 13 -3.63 -4.11 -3.62
C LEU A 13 -4.49 -5.38 -3.47
N LEU A 14 -5.41 -5.67 -4.40
CA LEU A 14 -6.10 -6.97 -4.43
C LEU A 14 -5.16 -8.12 -4.81
N PHE A 15 -4.09 -7.84 -5.56
CA PHE A 15 -3.13 -8.87 -5.98
C PHE A 15 -2.52 -9.65 -4.79
N PRO A 16 -1.96 -8.99 -3.75
CA PRO A 16 -1.50 -9.70 -2.55
C PRO A 16 -2.61 -10.47 -1.82
N ILE A 17 -3.86 -9.99 -1.84
CA ILE A 17 -5.01 -10.73 -1.25
C ILE A 17 -5.27 -12.04 -2.02
N ILE A 18 -5.17 -12.03 -3.35
CA ILE A 18 -5.33 -13.24 -4.17
C ILE A 18 -4.24 -14.27 -3.80
N ILE A 19 -3.00 -13.83 -3.62
CA ILE A 19 -1.90 -14.73 -3.18
C ILE A 19 -2.20 -15.30 -1.80
N TYR A 20 -2.62 -14.46 -0.85
CA TYR A 20 -3.01 -14.90 0.49
C TYR A 20 -4.10 -15.97 0.44
N ILE A 21 -5.19 -15.75 -0.30
CA ILE A 21 -6.31 -16.71 -0.40
C ILE A 21 -5.82 -18.07 -0.92
N ASN A 22 -4.96 -18.08 -1.94
CA ASN A 22 -4.44 -19.29 -2.55
C ASN A 22 -3.30 -19.96 -1.74
N ASN A 23 -2.75 -19.31 -0.72
CA ASN A 23 -1.73 -19.91 0.13
C ASN A 23 -2.37 -20.95 1.08
N PRO A 24 -2.02 -22.25 1.00
CA PRO A 24 -2.62 -23.29 1.83
C PRO A 24 -2.16 -23.23 3.30
N LYS A 25 -1.06 -22.54 3.60
CA LYS A 25 -0.44 -22.47 4.94
C LYS A 25 -0.42 -21.02 5.42
N LYS A 26 -1.57 -20.55 5.91
CA LYS A 26 -1.74 -19.20 6.46
C LYS A 26 -1.43 -19.20 7.95
N THR A 27 -0.64 -18.23 8.40
CA THR A 27 -0.37 -17.95 9.81
C THR A 27 -1.33 -16.90 10.35
N VAL A 28 -1.49 -16.82 11.67
CA VAL A 28 -2.33 -15.79 12.32
C VAL A 28 -1.86 -14.38 11.94
N SER A 29 -0.55 -14.15 11.89
CA SER A 29 0.03 -12.86 11.49
C SER A 29 -0.34 -12.48 10.05
N GLU A 30 -0.31 -13.43 9.10
CA GLU A 30 -0.73 -13.17 7.72
C GLU A 30 -2.22 -12.87 7.62
N THR A 31 -3.05 -13.53 8.42
CA THR A 31 -4.48 -13.21 8.49
C THR A 31 -4.73 -11.78 8.96
N ILE A 32 -3.98 -11.33 9.98
CA ILE A 32 -4.05 -9.94 10.47
C ILE A 32 -3.59 -8.96 9.37
N LEU A 33 -2.49 -9.27 8.68
CA LEU A 33 -1.99 -8.45 7.57
C LEU A 33 -2.98 -8.37 6.40
N ALA A 34 -3.63 -9.47 6.06
CA ALA A 34 -4.65 -9.52 5.01
C ALA A 34 -5.87 -8.68 5.38
N PHE A 35 -6.33 -8.73 6.64
CA PHE A 35 -7.41 -7.88 7.13
C PHE A 35 -7.03 -6.40 7.10
N LEU A 36 -5.81 -6.09 7.55
CA LEU A 36 -5.28 -4.72 7.51
C LEU A 36 -5.20 -4.19 6.07
N LEU A 37 -4.73 -5.01 5.13
CA LEU A 37 -4.68 -4.67 3.71
C LEU A 37 -6.08 -4.47 3.11
N PHE A 38 -7.05 -5.32 3.48
CA PHE A 38 -8.45 -5.16 3.06
C PHE A 38 -9.06 -3.85 3.57
N ALA A 39 -8.74 -3.46 4.81
CA ALA A 39 -9.15 -2.17 5.35
C ALA A 39 -8.54 -1.01 4.55
N ASN A 40 -7.24 -1.04 4.23
CA ASN A 40 -6.62 -0.01 3.39
C ASN A 40 -7.28 0.10 2.02
N ILE A 41 -7.56 -1.04 1.37
CA ILE A 41 -8.24 -1.06 0.07
C ILE A 41 -9.59 -0.35 0.17
N SER A 42 -10.38 -0.67 1.20
CA SER A 42 -11.71 -0.11 1.39
C SER A 42 -11.65 1.41 1.61
N PHE A 43 -10.86 1.87 2.59
CA PHE A 43 -10.73 3.29 2.90
C PHE A 43 -10.15 4.10 1.74
N SER A 44 -9.09 3.60 1.12
CA SER A 44 -8.43 4.25 -0.01
C SER A 44 -9.36 4.32 -1.22
N PHE A 45 -10.08 3.24 -1.53
CA PHE A 45 -11.01 3.22 -2.66
C PHE A 45 -12.13 4.25 -2.48
N PHE A 46 -12.80 4.26 -1.32
CA PHE A 46 -13.85 5.23 -1.02
C PHE A 46 -13.33 6.67 -1.02
N PHE A 47 -12.14 6.90 -0.48
CA PHE A 47 -11.51 8.21 -0.51
C PHE A 47 -11.29 8.71 -1.94
N TRP A 48 -10.72 7.87 -2.81
CA TRP A 48 -10.36 8.28 -4.16
C TRP A 48 -11.55 8.47 -5.11
N LEU A 49 -12.73 7.93 -4.78
CA LEU A 49 -13.97 8.23 -5.50
C LEU A 49 -14.34 9.72 -5.38
N TYR A 50 -14.08 10.33 -4.22
CA TYR A 50 -14.38 11.73 -3.92
C TYR A 50 -13.22 12.36 -3.12
N PRO A 51 -12.08 12.67 -3.77
CA PRO A 51 -10.84 13.02 -3.09
C PRO A 51 -10.88 14.46 -2.55
N THR A 52 -11.46 14.61 -1.37
CA THR A 52 -11.49 15.88 -0.64
C THR A 52 -10.27 15.97 0.28
N GLN A 53 -9.37 16.90 -0.03
CA GLN A 53 -8.16 17.13 0.75
C GLN A 53 -8.52 17.43 2.22
N ASN A 54 -7.75 16.85 3.13
CA ASN A 54 -7.90 17.00 4.59
C ASN A 54 -9.27 16.61 5.16
N SER A 55 -10.09 15.86 4.41
CA SER A 55 -11.29 15.23 4.98
C SER A 55 -10.93 14.19 6.04
N ILE A 56 -11.89 13.85 6.89
CA ILE A 56 -11.71 12.82 7.92
C ILE A 56 -11.27 11.48 7.29
N ILE A 57 -11.88 11.11 6.16
CA ILE A 57 -11.53 9.88 5.43
C ILE A 57 -10.09 9.94 4.90
N HIS A 58 -9.65 11.09 4.37
CA HIS A 58 -8.26 11.29 3.95
C HIS A 58 -7.25 11.06 5.10
N LEU A 59 -7.58 11.58 6.29
CA LEU A 59 -6.73 11.41 7.47
C LEU A 59 -6.66 9.96 7.91
N TYR A 60 -7.80 9.26 7.97
CA TYR A 60 -7.84 7.84 8.32
C TYR A 60 -7.11 6.96 7.31
N ASP A 61 -7.34 7.17 6.01
CA ASP A 61 -6.64 6.46 4.94
C ASP A 61 -5.12 6.64 5.07
N GLY A 62 -4.66 7.88 5.22
CA GLY A 62 -3.23 8.17 5.37
C GLY A 62 -2.59 7.59 6.64
N VAL A 63 -3.33 7.51 7.75
CA VAL A 63 -2.85 6.89 9.00
C VAL A 63 -2.78 5.37 8.85
N LEU A 64 -3.85 4.76 8.32
CA LEU A 64 -3.93 3.31 8.14
C LEU A 64 -2.84 2.82 7.18
N ALA A 65 -2.60 3.55 6.08
CA ALA A 65 -1.55 3.23 5.13
C ALA A 65 -0.16 3.23 5.79
N LYS A 66 0.15 4.22 6.65
CA LYS A 66 1.44 4.29 7.37
C LYS A 66 1.62 3.16 8.37
N ILE A 67 0.58 2.86 9.16
CA ILE A 67 0.61 1.74 10.11
C ILE A 67 0.88 0.45 9.34
N SER A 68 0.15 0.22 8.26
CA SER A 68 0.28 -0.98 7.43
C SER A 68 1.67 -1.10 6.84
N TYR A 69 2.20 0.00 6.32
CA TYR A 69 3.54 0.07 5.77
C TYR A 69 4.61 -0.38 6.78
N ILE A 70 4.52 0.07 8.03
CA ILE A 70 5.43 -0.31 9.11
C ILE A 70 5.23 -1.77 9.53
N VAL A 71 3.98 -2.22 9.68
CA VAL A 71 3.67 -3.58 10.15
C VAL A 71 4.12 -4.63 9.11
N PHE A 72 3.88 -4.39 7.81
CA PHE A 72 4.41 -5.25 6.75
C PHE A 72 5.93 -5.29 6.74
N PHE A 73 6.60 -4.15 6.95
CA PHE A 73 8.06 -4.09 7.06
C PHE A 73 8.61 -4.93 8.20
N ILE A 74 8.04 -4.77 9.40
CA ILE A 74 8.47 -5.54 10.58
C ILE A 74 8.25 -7.04 10.33
N TYR A 75 7.07 -7.40 9.82
CA TYR A 75 6.74 -8.80 9.57
C TYR A 75 7.69 -9.44 8.56
N ILE A 76 7.86 -8.87 7.37
CA ILE A 76 8.63 -9.50 6.29
C ILE A 76 10.12 -9.60 6.64
N LEU A 77 10.71 -8.57 7.24
CA LEU A 77 12.14 -8.56 7.51
C LEU A 77 12.51 -9.38 8.74
N PHE A 78 11.72 -9.32 9.81
CA PHE A 78 12.12 -9.84 11.12
C PHE A 78 11.36 -11.09 11.56
N ILE A 79 10.10 -11.28 11.13
CA ILE A 79 9.25 -12.37 11.62
C ILE A 79 9.13 -13.49 10.59
N LYS A 80 8.86 -13.15 9.32
CA LYS A 80 8.62 -14.11 8.24
C LYS A 80 9.91 -14.87 7.91
N GLU A 81 9.79 -16.20 7.91
CA GLU A 81 10.83 -17.13 7.47
C GLU A 81 10.77 -17.31 5.95
N ILE A 82 11.46 -16.43 5.22
CA ILE A 82 11.61 -16.49 3.76
C ILE A 82 13.07 -16.37 3.36
N LYS A 83 13.40 -16.83 2.14
CA LYS A 83 14.76 -16.75 1.60
C LYS A 83 15.26 -15.30 1.61
N TYR A 84 16.54 -15.10 1.96
CA TYR A 84 17.15 -13.78 2.08
C TYR A 84 17.00 -12.90 0.83
N LYS A 85 17.03 -13.50 -0.37
CA LYS A 85 16.80 -12.80 -1.64
C LYS A 85 15.45 -12.06 -1.68
N PHE A 86 14.40 -12.64 -1.10
CA PHE A 86 13.08 -11.98 -1.02
C PHE A 86 13.06 -10.85 0.02
N LYS A 87 13.77 -11.01 1.15
CA LYS A 87 13.93 -9.91 2.13
C LYS A 87 14.66 -8.71 1.52
N LEU A 88 15.74 -8.96 0.76
CA LEU A 88 16.47 -7.90 0.06
C LEU A 88 15.60 -7.22 -1.01
N LEU A 89 14.87 -8.00 -1.82
CA LEU A 89 13.94 -7.46 -2.81
C LEU A 89 12.86 -6.60 -2.15
N PHE A 90 12.27 -7.09 -1.04
CA PHE A 90 11.30 -6.33 -0.26
C PHE A 90 11.90 -5.01 0.25
N LEU A 91 13.13 -5.02 0.79
CA LEU A 91 13.80 -3.81 1.27
C LEU A 91 14.01 -2.78 0.15
N MET A 92 14.41 -3.22 -1.05
CA MET A 92 14.56 -2.35 -2.21
C MET A 92 13.22 -1.72 -2.62
N ILE A 93 12.16 -2.55 -2.71
CA ILE A 93 10.80 -2.09 -3.01
C ILE A 93 10.35 -1.08 -1.96
N PHE A 94 10.55 -1.39 -0.69
CA PHE A 94 10.20 -0.54 0.45
C PHE A 94 10.91 0.81 0.37
N LEU A 95 12.22 0.86 0.14
CA LEU A 95 12.92 2.15 0.02
C LEU A 95 12.39 2.96 -1.16
N PHE A 96 12.08 2.31 -2.28
CA PHE A 96 11.56 2.99 -3.45
C PHE A 96 10.12 3.48 -3.26
N SER A 97 9.25 2.69 -2.62
CA SER A 97 7.89 3.11 -2.26
C SER A 97 7.90 4.26 -1.26
N ALA A 98 8.84 4.29 -0.31
CA ALA A 98 8.99 5.41 0.61
C ALA A 98 9.34 6.71 -0.14
N GLY A 99 10.22 6.62 -1.15
CA GLY A 99 10.53 7.73 -2.05
C GLY A 99 9.30 8.22 -2.83
N MET A 100 8.54 7.30 -3.43
CA MET A 100 7.30 7.66 -4.14
C MET A 100 6.24 8.28 -3.22
N PHE A 101 6.10 7.77 -1.99
CA PHE A 101 5.23 8.34 -0.98
C PHE A 101 5.65 9.78 -0.60
N TYR A 102 6.95 10.01 -0.40
CA TYR A 102 7.49 11.33 -0.13
C TYR A 102 7.16 12.33 -1.26
N TYR A 103 7.46 11.98 -2.51
CA TYR A 103 7.16 12.84 -3.66
C TYR A 103 5.65 13.05 -3.85
N SER A 104 4.85 12.00 -3.67
CA SER A 104 3.38 12.10 -3.69
C SER A 104 2.89 13.16 -2.69
N ASN A 105 3.40 13.13 -1.45
CA ASN A 105 3.03 14.08 -0.41
C ASN A 105 3.58 15.50 -0.65
N HIS A 106 4.74 15.63 -1.30
CA HIS A 106 5.28 16.93 -1.71
C HIS A 106 4.36 17.58 -2.76
N TYR A 107 4.07 16.89 -3.87
CA TYR A 107 3.23 17.42 -4.93
C TYR A 107 1.77 17.65 -4.51
N SER A 108 1.25 16.88 -3.54
CA SER A 108 -0.13 17.08 -3.03
C SER A 108 -0.29 18.36 -2.20
N LYS A 109 0.79 18.83 -1.55
CA LYS A 109 0.83 20.11 -0.82
C LYS A 109 0.92 21.30 -1.77
N GLU A 110 1.64 21.15 -2.88
CA GLU A 110 1.75 22.20 -3.91
C GLU A 110 0.46 22.32 -4.72
N SER A 111 -0.06 21.17 -5.21
CA SER A 111 -1.25 21.12 -6.05
C SER A 111 -1.97 19.79 -5.88
N TRP A 112 -3.08 19.83 -5.14
CA TRP A 112 -3.91 18.66 -4.88
C TRP A 112 -4.36 18.00 -6.19
N CYS A 113 -4.21 16.67 -6.26
CA CYS A 113 -4.51 15.88 -7.46
C CYS A 113 -3.83 16.37 -8.77
N SER A 114 -2.64 16.97 -8.68
CA SER A 114 -1.78 17.25 -9.84
C SER A 114 -1.32 15.97 -10.55
N LYS A 115 -0.88 16.06 -11.81
CA LYS A 115 -0.44 14.87 -12.58
C LYS A 115 0.72 14.16 -11.88
N GLN A 116 1.69 14.91 -11.36
CA GLN A 116 2.85 14.41 -10.65
C GLN A 116 2.45 13.71 -9.35
N HIS A 117 1.54 14.32 -8.58
CA HIS A 117 0.96 13.69 -7.40
C HIS A 117 0.33 12.33 -7.73
N LEU A 118 -0.55 12.29 -8.73
CA LEU A 118 -1.24 11.05 -9.12
C LEU A 118 -0.26 9.98 -9.60
N VAL A 119 0.74 10.33 -10.41
CA VAL A 119 1.75 9.37 -10.89
C VAL A 119 2.57 8.79 -9.74
N CYS A 120 3.10 9.63 -8.84
CA CYS A 120 3.85 9.16 -7.68
C CYS A 120 2.99 8.27 -6.78
N HIS A 121 1.73 8.62 -6.57
CA HIS A 121 0.80 7.84 -5.76
C HIS A 121 0.44 6.49 -6.40
N SER A 122 0.21 6.45 -7.71
CA SER A 122 -0.02 5.22 -8.46
C SER A 122 1.19 4.28 -8.43
N LEU A 123 2.40 4.83 -8.59
CA LEU A 123 3.64 4.05 -8.47
C LEU A 123 3.83 3.53 -7.05
N PHE A 124 3.49 4.34 -6.04
CA PHE A 124 3.45 3.89 -4.66
C PHE A 124 2.52 2.68 -4.49
N HIS A 125 1.25 2.76 -4.92
CA HIS A 125 0.30 1.64 -4.88
C HIS A 125 0.82 0.36 -5.54
N LEU A 126 1.43 0.48 -6.72
CA LEU A 126 2.01 -0.66 -7.40
C LEU A 126 3.15 -1.30 -6.57
N LEU A 127 4.08 -0.49 -6.08
CA LEU A 127 5.21 -0.97 -5.29
C LEU A 127 4.76 -1.62 -3.99
N ILE A 128 3.82 -1.02 -3.26
CA ILE A 128 3.32 -1.62 -2.01
C ILE A 128 2.47 -2.87 -2.26
N SER A 129 1.84 -3.00 -3.43
CA SER A 129 1.18 -4.24 -3.84
C SER A 129 2.19 -5.37 -4.02
N ILE A 130 3.25 -5.12 -4.79
CA ILE A 130 4.34 -6.11 -5.03
C ILE A 130 5.05 -6.44 -3.71
N GLY A 131 5.35 -5.43 -2.88
CA GLY A 131 5.98 -5.63 -1.58
C GLY A 131 5.11 -6.46 -0.63
N SER A 132 3.82 -6.15 -0.54
CA SER A 132 2.87 -6.89 0.29
C SER A 132 2.68 -8.34 -0.18
N ALA A 133 2.78 -8.61 -1.48
CA ALA A 133 2.69 -9.96 -2.02
C ALA A 133 3.75 -10.89 -1.44
N ILE A 134 4.95 -10.37 -1.14
CA ILE A 134 6.04 -11.13 -0.53
C ILE A 134 5.67 -11.65 0.87
N ALA A 135 4.81 -10.94 1.62
CA ALA A 135 4.35 -11.43 2.92
C ALA A 135 3.58 -12.76 2.82
N PHE A 136 2.93 -13.01 1.68
CA PHE A 136 2.02 -14.14 1.47
C PHE A 136 2.59 -15.25 0.59
N LEU A 137 3.84 -15.13 0.15
CA LEU A 137 4.62 -16.22 -0.45
C LEU A 137 5.13 -17.20 0.63
#